data_AF-A0A158QAG5-F1
#
_entry.id   AF-A0A158QAG5-F1
#
_cell.length_a   1.000
_cell.length_b   1.000
_cell.length_c   1.000
_cell.angle_alpha   90.00
_cell.angle_beta   90.00
_cell.angle_gamma   90.00
#
_symmetry.space_group_name_H-M   'P 1'
#
loop_
_entity.id
_entity.type
_entity.pdbx_description
1 polymer ?
#
loop_
_entity_poly.entity_id
_entity_poly.type
_entity_poly.pdbx_seq_one_letter_code
_entity_poly.pdbx_strand_id
1 'polypeptide(L)' 'MTTLQPVNPKPFLNGLVGKLVVCKLKWGMEYRGYLVSVDGYMNLQLANTEEYIDGTNQGNLGEVLIRLCI' A
#
# COMPACT_ATOMS: atom_id res chain seq x y z
N MET A 1 -21.51 8.17 19.86
CA MET A 1 -22.05 7.48 18.68
C MET A 1 -21.06 7.69 17.55
N THR A 2 -20.31 6.66 17.16
CA THR A 2 -19.33 6.77 16.08
C THR A 2 -20.08 6.62 14.77
N THR A 3 -20.40 7.75 14.13
CA THR A 3 -21.00 7.75 12.80
C THR A 3 -19.96 7.16 11.84
N LEU A 4 -20.28 6.02 11.24
CA LEU A 4 -19.51 5.48 10.12
C LEU A 4 -19.69 6.42 8.94
N GLN A 5 -18.89 7.50 8.89
CA GLN A 5 -18.86 8.35 7.73
C GLN A 5 -18.25 7.56 6.58
N PRO A 6 -18.91 7.47 5.42
CA PRO A 6 -18.32 6.87 4.24
C PRO A 6 -17.07 7.68 3.88
N VAL A 7 -15.90 7.12 4.19
CA VAL A 7 -14.62 7.71 3.81
C VAL A 7 -14.42 7.44 2.33
N ASN A 8 -14.37 8.52 1.55
CA ASN A 8 -14.00 8.41 0.16
C ASN A 8 -12.57 7.81 0.07
N PRO A 9 -12.33 6.86 -0.84
CA PRO A 9 -11.04 6.16 -0.91
C PRO A 9 -9.89 7.10 -1.28
N LYS A 10 -10.14 8.16 -2.06
CA LYS A 10 -9.14 9.18 -2.41
C LYS A 10 -8.56 9.90 -1.17
N PRO A 11 -9.36 10.58 -0.32
CA PRO A 11 -8.83 11.22 0.89
C PRO A 11 -8.27 10.20 1.88
N PHE A 12 -8.79 8.98 1.92
CA PHE A 12 -8.22 7.92 2.76
C PHE A 12 -6.78 7.58 2.35
N LEU A 13 -6.52 7.32 1.07
CA LEU A 13 -5.18 7.00 0.58
C LEU A 13 -4.20 8.17 0.75
N ASN A 14 -4.65 9.41 0.53
CA ASN A 14 -3.83 10.60 0.79
C ASN A 14 -3.43 10.72 2.27
N GLY A 15 -4.32 10.35 3.19
CA GLY A 15 -4.03 10.34 4.64
C GLY A 15 -3.08 9.22 5.09
N LEU A 16 -2.75 8.28 4.21
CA LEU A 16 -1.78 7.21 4.45
C LEU A 16 -0.37 7.55 3.95
N VAL A 17 -0.20 8.64 3.21
CA VAL A 17 1.11 9.10 2.75
C VAL A 17 2.00 9.40 3.96
N GLY A 18 3.24 8.91 3.92
CA GLY A 18 4.24 8.98 4.99
C GLY A 18 4.07 7.92 6.09
N LYS A 19 3.06 7.05 6.00
CA LYS A 19 2.84 5.98 6.99
C LYS A 19 3.29 4.63 6.47
N LEU A 20 3.59 3.72 7.40
CA LEU A 20 3.80 2.33 7.10
C LEU A 20 2.46 1.71 6.65
N VAL A 21 2.44 1.11 5.47
CA VAL A 21 1.28 0.46 4.88
C VAL A 21 1.59 -0.98 4.49
N VAL A 22 0.55 -1.82 4.49
CA VAL A 22 0.63 -3.20 4.01
C VAL A 22 -0.29 -3.33 2.80
N CYS A 23 0.28 -3.58 1.63
CA CYS A 23 -0.42 -3.76 0.38
C CYS A 23 -0.49 -5.25 0.05
N LYS A 24 -1.69 -5.82 0.08
CA LYS A 24 -1.93 -7.22 -0.30
C LYS A 24 -2.41 -7.31 -1.75
N LEU A 25 -1.66 -8.02 -2.58
CA LEU A 25 -2.04 -8.32 -3.96
C LEU A 25 -2.98 -9.53 -4.04
N LYS A 26 -3.66 -9.67 -5.19
CA LYS A 26 -4.60 -10.76 -5.48
C LYS A 26 -3.99 -12.16 -5.32
N TRP A 27 -2.70 -12.29 -5.58
CA TRP A 27 -1.98 -13.57 -5.64
C TRP A 27 -1.28 -13.94 -4.32
N GLY A 28 -1.65 -13.32 -3.20
CA GLY A 28 -1.08 -13.64 -1.89
C GLY A 28 0.26 -12.98 -1.57
N MET A 29 0.82 -12.22 -2.52
CA MET A 29 1.98 -11.35 -2.27
C MET A 29 1.56 -10.16 -1.40
N GLU A 30 2.34 -9.89 -0.37
CA GLU A 30 2.15 -8.79 0.56
C GLU A 30 3.40 -7.90 0.54
N TYR A 31 3.21 -6.61 0.29
CA TYR A 31 4.28 -5.62 0.35
C TYR A 31 4.08 -4.75 1.58
N ARG A 32 5.13 -4.59 2.38
CA ARG A 32 5.13 -3.73 3.56
C ARG A 32 6.13 -2.63 3.36
N GLY A 33 5.72 -1.37 3.44
CA GLY A 33 6.62 -0.25 3.20
C GLY A 33 6.00 1.09 3.58
N TYR A 34 6.77 2.15 3.40
CA TYR A 34 6.29 3.52 3.60
C TYR A 34 5.62 4.03 2.34
N LEU A 35 4.38 4.48 2.44
CA LEU A 35 3.70 5.09 1.30
C LEU A 35 4.30 6.47 1.00
N VAL A 36 5.00 6.61 -0.11
CA VAL A 36 5.60 7.88 -0.55
C VAL A 36 4.58 8.72 -1.30
N SER A 37 3.84 8.10 -2.21
CA SER A 37 2.88 8.80 -3.07
C SER A 37 1.81 7.85 -3.60
N VAL A 38 0.66 8.42 -3.94
CA VAL A 38 -0.46 7.75 -4.60
C VAL A 38 -1.00 8.67 -5.69
N ASP A 39 -1.43 8.10 -6.81
CA ASP A 39 -2.11 8.84 -7.88
C ASP A 39 -3.60 8.49 -8.06
N GLY A 40 -4.26 9.15 -9.01
CA GLY A 40 -5.69 9.00 -9.28
C GLY A 40 -6.13 7.61 -9.79
N TYR A 41 -5.20 6.81 -10.30
CA TYR A 41 -5.39 5.42 -10.70
C TYR A 41 -4.99 4.43 -9.58
N MET A 42 -4.69 4.93 -8.38
CA MET A 42 -4.26 4.13 -7.23
C MET A 42 -2.97 3.35 -7.48
N ASN A 43 -2.03 3.86 -8.29
CA ASN A 43 -0.67 3.34 -8.20
C ASN A 43 -0.05 3.82 -6.88
N LEU A 44 0.68 2.93 -6.22
CA LEU A 44 1.25 3.14 -4.89
C LEU A 44 2.77 3.14 -5.02
N GLN A 45 3.41 4.24 -4.64
CA GLN A 45 4.86 4.27 -4.49
C GLN A 45 5.21 3.96 -3.04
N LEU A 46 5.96 2.89 -2.83
CA LEU A 46 6.42 2.42 -1.53
C LEU A 46 7.93 2.57 -1.43
N ALA A 47 8.41 3.09 -0.30
CA ALA A 47 9.83 3.14 0.05
C ALA A 47 10.13 2.16 1.18
N ASN A 48 11.38 1.65 1.19
CA ASN A 48 11.84 0.63 2.12
C ASN A 48 10.89 -0.57 2.22
N THR A 49 10.53 -1.10 1.05
CA THR A 49 9.51 -2.13 0.89
C THR A 49 10.10 -3.51 1.15
N GLU A 50 9.42 -4.30 1.95
CA GLU A 50 9.68 -5.71 2.20
C GLU A 50 8.60 -6.55 1.52
N GLU A 51 9.01 -7.61 0.84
CA GLU A 51 8.09 -8.58 0.22
C GLU A 51 7.86 -9.76 1.15
N TYR A 52 6.58 -10.10 1.30
CA TYR A 52 6.11 -11.25 2.03
C TYR A 52 5.31 -12.15 1.10
N ILE A 53 5.67 -13.42 1.05
CA ILE A 53 4.94 -14.47 0.34
C ILE A 53 4.57 -15.54 1.38
N ASP A 54 3.29 -15.86 1.50
CA ASP A 54 2.78 -16.84 2.48
C ASP A 54 3.24 -16.56 3.93
N GLY A 55 3.34 -15.28 4.29
CA GLY A 55 3.77 -14.84 5.62
C GLY A 55 5.29 -14.92 5.87
N THR A 56 6.08 -15.34 4.88
CA THR A 56 7.55 -15.39 4.97
C THR A 56 8.15 -14.16 4.29
N ASN A 57 9.08 -13.48 4.97
CA ASN A 57 9.83 -12.36 4.39
C ASN A 57 10.80 -12.91 3.33
N GLN A 58 10.60 -12.53 2.07
CA GLN A 58 11.47 -12.91 0.96
C GLN A 58 12.68 -11.97 0.83
N GLY A 59 12.56 -10.74 1.34
CA GLY A 59 13.63 -9.76 1.32
C GLY A 59 13.14 -8.32 1.19
N ASN A 60 14.11 -7.39 1.21
CA ASN A 60 13.87 -5.97 1.02
C ASN A 60 14.07 -5.60 -0.46
N LEU A 61 13.05 -4.99 -1.06
CA LEU A 61 13.08 -4.46 -2.43
C LEU A 61 13.50 -2.99 -2.49
N GLY A 62 13.47 -2.27 -1.36
CA GLY A 62 13.75 -0.83 -1.34
C GLY A 62 12.58 -0.02 -1.90
N GLU A 63 12.78 0.70 -3.01
CA GLU A 63 11.72 1.51 -3.62
C GLU A 63 10.94 0.68 -4.67
N VAL A 64 9.62 0.61 -4.50
CA VAL A 64 8.72 -0.18 -5.34
C VAL A 64 7.54 0.67 -5.78
N LEU A 65 7.19 0.57 -7.07
CA LEU A 65 5.97 1.15 -7.61
C LEU A 65 4.97 0.02 -7.93
N ILE A 66 3.88 -0.06 -7.16
CA ILE A 66 2.79 -1.00 -7.41
C ILE A 66 1.80 -0.33 -8.34
N ARG A 67 1.65 -0.86 -9.56
CA ARG A 67 0.63 -0.41 -10.50
C ARG A 67 -0.66 -1.18 -10.30
N LEU A 68 -1.78 -0.47 -10.13
CA LEU A 68 -3.09 -1.09 -10.06
C LEU A 68 -3.52 -1.47 -11.49
N CYS A 69 -3.16 -2.67 -11.94
CA CYS A 69 -3.71 -3.24 -13.16
C CYS A 69 -5.08 -3.83 -12.82
N ILE A 70 -6.15 -3.12 -13.20
CA ILE A 70 -7.50 -3.69 -13.29
C ILE A 70 -7.71 -4.26 -14.68
#